data_AF-A0A1R3TUE0-F1
#
_entry.id   AF-A0A1R3TUE0-F1
#
_cell.length_a   1.000
_cell.length_b   1.000
_cell.length_c   1.000
_cell.angle_alpha   90.00
_cell.angle_beta   90.00
_cell.angle_gamma   90.00
#
_symmetry.space_group_name_H-M   'P 1'
#
loop_
_entity.id
_entity.type
_entity.pdbx_description
1 polymer ?
#
loop_
_entity_poly.entity_id
_entity_poly.type
_entity_poly.pdbx_seq_one_letter_code
_entity_poly.pdbx_strand_id
1 'polypeptide(L)'
;MDNEKEDKRKSEEHKQHLKSIGFQKGMQRHPKAGRRPTPDVLKQRLADLAPDAIAVIYELMMSADKDATRLSAAQTIVAPFIAKAPRSVNVRHEHSVADLLHEINGGKTIDVTPDSEDVDYLEYDEDDLDE
;
A
#
# COMPACT_ATOMS: atom_id res chain seq x y z
N MET A 1 -26.18 34.58 9.37
CA MET A 1 -26.49 33.29 10.02
C MET A 1 -26.44 32.24 8.92
N ASP A 2 -25.22 31.89 8.51
CA ASP A 2 -24.97 31.01 7.38
C ASP A 2 -25.21 29.57 7.80
N ASN A 3 -26.27 28.97 7.27
CA ASN A 3 -26.51 27.54 7.37
C ASN A 3 -25.52 26.82 6.46
N GLU A 4 -24.35 26.49 7.00
CA GLU A 4 -23.46 25.48 6.42
C GLU A 4 -24.26 24.17 6.30
N LYS A 5 -24.67 23.81 5.08
CA LYS A 5 -25.24 22.50 4.78
C LYS A 5 -24.14 21.46 5.03
N GLU A 6 -24.08 20.92 6.23
CA GLU A 6 -23.15 19.87 6.60
C GLU A 6 -23.20 18.74 5.56
N ASP A 7 -22.05 18.43 4.98
CA ASP A 7 -21.90 17.38 3.99
C ASP A 7 -22.23 16.03 4.63
N LYS A 8 -23.39 15.47 4.28
CA LYS A 8 -23.91 14.19 4.78
C LYS A 8 -22.94 13.02 4.57
N ARG A 9 -21.94 13.16 3.70
CA ARG A 9 -20.87 12.15 3.51
C ARG A 9 -19.88 12.11 4.67
N LYS A 10 -19.80 13.17 5.46
CA LYS A 10 -18.91 13.26 6.64
C LYS A 10 -19.59 12.88 7.94
N SER A 11 -20.90 12.59 7.93
CA SER A 11 -21.62 12.17 9.12
C SER A 11 -21.09 10.83 9.64
N GLU A 12 -21.13 10.66 10.96
CA GLU A 12 -20.70 9.41 11.61
C GLU A 12 -21.54 8.21 11.16
N GLU A 13 -22.83 8.42 10.90
CA GLU A 13 -23.71 7.39 10.34
C GLU A 13 -23.24 6.90 8.97
N HIS A 14 -22.78 7.81 8.10
CA HIS A 14 -22.25 7.45 6.78
C HIS A 14 -20.94 6.68 6.91
N LYS A 15 -20.06 7.07 7.85
CA LYS A 15 -18.81 6.34 8.11
C LYS A 15 -19.08 4.91 8.62
N GLN A 16 -20.07 4.73 9.50
CA GLN A 16 -20.45 3.41 10.00
C GLN A 16 -21.05 2.52 8.91
N HIS A 17 -21.87 3.09 8.03
CA HIS A 17 -22.43 2.41 6.87
C HIS A 17 -21.34 2.01 5.86
N LEU A 18 -20.36 2.88 5.59
CA LEU A 18 -19.22 2.53 4.73
C LEU A 18 -18.34 1.46 5.36
N LYS A 19 -18.18 1.44 6.68
CA LYS A 19 -17.45 0.39 7.40
C LYS A 19 -18.16 -0.96 7.32
N SER A 20 -19.49 -0.98 7.26
CA SER A 20 -20.27 -2.22 7.13
C SER A 20 -20.31 -2.76 5.70
N ILE A 21 -20.31 -1.89 4.67
CA ILE A 21 -20.29 -2.30 3.24
C ILE A 21 -18.87 -2.51 2.70
N GLY A 22 -17.87 -1.92 3.36
CA GLY A 22 -16.46 -2.00 2.98
C GLY A 22 -15.89 -3.42 3.00
N PHE A 23 -14.60 -3.53 2.68
CA PHE A 23 -13.90 -4.81 2.62
C PHE A 23 -13.85 -5.47 4.02
N GLN A 24 -14.74 -6.44 4.26
CA GLN A 24 -14.75 -7.22 5.49
C GLN A 24 -13.72 -8.35 5.43
N LYS A 25 -12.91 -8.49 6.48
CA LYS A 25 -11.91 -9.57 6.60
C LYS A 25 -12.65 -10.91 6.66
N GLY A 26 -12.45 -11.76 5.65
CA GLY A 26 -13.09 -13.07 5.54
C GLY A 26 -14.36 -13.11 4.66
N MET A 27 -14.82 -11.98 4.11
CA MET A 27 -15.83 -12.03 3.05
C MET A 27 -15.22 -12.71 1.82
N GLN A 28 -15.76 -13.87 1.45
CA GLN A 28 -15.53 -14.42 0.12
C GLN A 28 -16.03 -13.37 -0.86
N ARG A 29 -15.10 -12.75 -1.60
CA ARG A 29 -15.43 -11.88 -2.73
C ARG A 29 -16.52 -12.61 -3.52
N HIS A 30 -17.66 -11.96 -3.73
CA HIS A 30 -18.71 -12.53 -4.58
C HIS A 30 -18.05 -13.11 -5.84
N PRO A 31 -18.52 -14.23 -6.41
CA PRO A 31 -17.94 -14.81 -7.62
C PRO A 31 -17.90 -13.82 -8.81
N LYS A 32 -18.65 -12.72 -8.71
CA LYS A 32 -18.73 -11.60 -9.66
C LYS A 32 -17.95 -10.35 -9.24
N ALA A 33 -17.28 -10.37 -8.09
CA ALA A 33 -16.51 -9.24 -7.57
C ALA A 33 -15.11 -9.23 -8.21
N GLY A 34 -14.86 -8.20 -9.01
CA GLY A 34 -13.65 -8.02 -9.79
C GLY A 34 -13.92 -7.96 -11.29
N ARG A 35 -12.90 -7.61 -12.07
CA ARG A 35 -12.97 -7.64 -13.53
C ARG A 35 -13.11 -9.10 -13.96
N ARG A 36 -14.24 -9.45 -14.60
CA ARG A 36 -14.40 -10.78 -15.18
C ARG A 36 -13.28 -11.02 -16.21
N PRO A 37 -12.71 -12.24 -16.25
CA PRO A 37 -11.74 -12.56 -17.29
C PRO A 37 -12.43 -12.37 -18.65
N THR A 38 -11.74 -11.69 -19.56
CA THR A 38 -12.21 -11.57 -20.94
C THR A 38 -12.37 -12.97 -21.52
N PRO A 39 -13.51 -13.31 -22.14
CA PRO A 39 -13.71 -14.63 -22.72
C PRO A 39 -12.65 -14.91 -23.79
N ASP A 40 -12.18 -16.15 -23.87
CA ASP A 40 -10.99 -16.49 -24.67
C ASP A 40 -11.22 -16.28 -26.18
N VAL A 41 -12.45 -16.46 -26.66
CA VAL A 41 -12.84 -16.14 -28.04
C VAL A 41 -12.55 -14.68 -28.37
N LEU A 42 -12.81 -13.74 -27.46
CA LEU A 42 -12.53 -12.33 -27.71
C LEU A 42 -11.04 -12.02 -27.67
N LYS A 43 -10.26 -12.71 -26.82
CA LYS A 43 -8.79 -12.56 -26.80
C LYS A 43 -8.17 -13.00 -28.12
N GLN A 44 -8.64 -14.12 -28.68
CA GLN A 44 -8.18 -14.62 -29.98
C GLN A 44 -8.50 -13.64 -31.10
N ARG A 45 -9.75 -13.17 -31.19
CA ARG A 45 -10.14 -12.17 -32.20
C ARG A 45 -9.35 -10.87 -32.10
N LEU A 46 -9.04 -10.43 -30.88
CA LEU A 46 -8.20 -9.25 -30.66
C LEU A 46 -6.74 -9.50 -31.04
N ALA A 47 -6.23 -10.71 -30.83
CA ALA A 47 -4.90 -11.10 -31.29
C ALA A 47 -4.83 -11.13 -32.83
N ASP A 48 -5.87 -11.61 -33.50
CA ASP A 48 -5.94 -11.63 -34.97
C ASP A 48 -5.95 -10.21 -35.57
N LEU A 49 -6.50 -9.23 -34.86
CA LEU A 49 -6.53 -7.81 -35.26
C LEU A 49 -5.23 -7.05 -34.92
N ALA A 50 -4.37 -7.62 -34.07
CA ALA A 50 -3.12 -7.00 -33.67
C ALA A 50 -2.21 -6.54 -34.83
N PRO A 51 -2.00 -7.30 -35.93
CA PRO A 51 -1.17 -6.84 -37.05
C PRO A 51 -1.72 -5.56 -37.71
N ASP A 52 -3.04 -5.46 -37.90
CA ASP A 52 -3.66 -4.27 -38.48
C ASP A 52 -3.49 -3.06 -37.57
N ALA A 53 -3.61 -3.25 -36.26
CA ALA A 53 -3.36 -2.19 -35.29
C ALA A 53 -1.90 -1.71 -35.34
N ILE A 54 -0.92 -2.61 -35.53
CA ILE A 54 0.49 -2.24 -35.68
C ILE A 54 0.69 -1.42 -36.96
N ALA A 55 0.06 -1.79 -38.07
CA ALA A 55 0.15 -1.04 -39.32
C ALA A 55 -0.38 0.39 -39.17
N VAL A 56 -1.52 0.58 -38.50
CA VAL A 56 -2.09 1.91 -38.22
C VAL A 56 -1.16 2.73 -37.32
N ILE A 57 -0.55 2.13 -36.30
CA ILE A 57 0.39 2.84 -35.43
C ILE A 57 1.63 3.28 -36.22
N TYR A 58 2.14 2.43 -37.11
CA TYR A 58 3.25 2.78 -37.99
C TYR A 58 2.90 3.94 -38.94
N GLU A 59 1.70 3.91 -39.52
CA GLU A 59 1.21 5.01 -40.35
C GLU A 59 1.11 6.32 -39.55
N LEU A 60 0.47 6.29 -38.37
CA LEU A 60 0.38 7.46 -37.48
C LEU A 60 1.74 8.01 -37.06
N MET A 61 2.77 7.17 -36.96
CA MET A 61 4.12 7.62 -36.68
C MET A 61 4.71 8.43 -37.84
N MET A 62 4.42 8.05 -39.09
CA MET A 62 5.02 8.66 -40.28
C MET A 62 4.21 9.82 -40.87
N SER A 63 2.88 9.74 -40.83
CA SER A 63 1.98 10.66 -41.55
C SER A 63 1.18 11.61 -40.66
N ALA A 64 1.15 11.42 -39.34
CA ALA A 64 0.28 12.25 -38.50
C ALA A 64 0.78 13.71 -38.44
N ASP A 65 -0.13 14.65 -38.70
CA ASP A 65 0.15 16.09 -38.67
C ASP A 65 0.53 16.59 -37.27
N LYS A 66 0.06 15.91 -36.23
CA LYS A 66 0.29 16.30 -34.84
C LYS A 66 1.53 15.60 -34.27
N ASP A 67 2.48 16.40 -33.79
CA ASP A 67 3.72 15.90 -33.19
C ASP A 67 3.48 14.95 -32.02
N ALA A 68 2.49 15.26 -31.18
CA ALA A 68 2.15 14.44 -30.02
C ALA A 68 1.68 13.03 -30.41
N THR A 69 0.95 12.87 -31.52
CA THR A 69 0.49 11.55 -31.98
C THR A 69 1.63 10.75 -32.57
N ARG A 70 2.54 11.39 -33.32
CA ARG A 70 3.75 10.73 -33.84
C ARG A 70 4.65 10.25 -32.71
N LEU A 71 4.89 11.09 -31.70
CA LEU A 71 5.71 10.75 -30.54
C LEU A 71 5.10 9.60 -29.73
N SER A 72 3.78 9.63 -29.50
CA SER A 72 3.07 8.54 -28.80
C SER A 72 3.15 7.22 -29.58
N ALA A 73 2.96 7.25 -30.90
CA ALA A 73 3.09 6.08 -31.77
C ALA A 73 4.51 5.51 -31.73
N ALA A 74 5.53 6.37 -31.88
CA ALA A 74 6.93 5.98 -31.79
C ALA A 74 7.28 5.37 -30.43
N GLN A 75 6.83 5.99 -29.32
CA GLN A 75 7.01 5.44 -27.98
C GLN A 75 6.36 4.08 -27.81
N THR A 76 5.16 3.88 -28.37
CA THR A 76 4.43 2.61 -28.27
C THR A 76 5.17 1.47 -28.97
N ILE A 77 5.76 1.75 -30.15
CA ILE A 77 6.56 0.77 -30.90
C ILE A 77 7.90 0.49 -30.20
N VAL A 78 8.57 1.52 -29.69
CA VAL A 78 9.95 1.41 -29.20
C VAL A 78 10.02 0.93 -27.74
N ALA A 79 9.04 1.28 -26.90
CA ALA A 79 9.06 0.99 -25.46
C ALA A 79 9.26 -0.49 -25.06
N PRO A 80 8.77 -1.49 -25.81
CA PRO A 80 9.04 -2.90 -25.50
C PRO A 80 10.50 -3.32 -25.70
N PHE A 81 11.23 -2.63 -26.60
CA PHE A 81 12.58 -3.02 -26.99
C PHE A 81 13.68 -2.28 -26.20
N ILE A 82 13.33 -1.18 -25.55
CA ILE A 82 14.27 -0.42 -24.72
C ILE A 82 14.12 -0.86 -23.26
N ALA A 83 15.24 -1.24 -22.65
CA ALA A 83 15.31 -1.47 -21.21
C ALA A 83 14.90 -0.18 -20.47
N LYS A 84 13.78 -0.23 -19.74
CA LYS A 84 13.37 0.89 -18.89
C LYS A 84 14.45 1.12 -17.85
N ALA A 85 15.00 2.33 -17.80
CA ALA A 85 15.97 2.71 -16.78
C ALA A 85 15.41 2.37 -15.39
N PRO A 86 16.20 1.75 -14.48
CA PRO A 86 15.75 1.41 -13.15
C PRO A 86 15.38 2.70 -12.40
N ARG A 87 14.09 2.85 -12.06
CA ARG A 87 13.58 3.96 -11.23
C ARG A 87 13.11 3.40 -9.90
N SER A 88 14.03 2.97 -9.05
CA SER A 88 13.71 2.66 -7.66
C SER A 88 14.76 3.27 -6.75
N VAL A 89 14.36 4.29 -6.00
CA VAL A 89 15.08 4.77 -4.83
C VAL A 89 14.30 4.27 -3.63
N ASN A 90 14.76 3.18 -3.03
CA ASN A 90 14.17 2.65 -1.80
C ASN A 90 14.87 3.34 -0.62
N VAL A 91 14.24 4.36 -0.04
CA VAL A 91 14.70 4.95 1.22
C VAL A 91 14.07 4.15 2.34
N ARG A 92 14.87 3.32 3.03
CA ARG A 92 14.47 2.70 4.29
C ARG A 92 14.92 3.62 5.42
N HIS A 93 13.96 4.12 6.18
CA HIS A 93 14.24 4.81 7.43
C HIS A 93 13.91 3.84 8.57
N GLU A 94 14.95 3.23 9.14
CA GLU A 94 14.81 2.43 10.36
C GLU A 94 15.03 3.37 11.53
N HIS A 95 13.97 3.60 12.31
CA HIS A 95 14.12 4.23 13.62
C HIS A 95 14.31 3.12 14.64
N SER A 96 15.46 3.10 15.31
CA SER A 96 15.63 2.28 16.50
C SER A 96 14.64 2.76 17.56
N VAL A 97 13.89 1.85 18.17
CA VAL A 97 12.97 2.19 19.27
C VAL A 97 13.74 2.87 20.41
N ALA A 98 15.02 2.52 20.60
CA ALA A 98 15.89 3.17 21.56
C ALA A 98 16.16 4.64 21.21
N ASP A 99 16.39 4.97 19.92
CA ASP A 99 16.60 6.36 19.49
C ASP A 99 15.32 7.19 19.63
N LEU A 100 14.17 6.58 19.32
CA LEU A 100 12.86 7.22 19.45
C LEU A 100 12.52 7.50 20.93
N LEU A 101 12.84 6.55 21.83
CA LEU A 101 12.70 6.73 23.27
C LEU A 101 13.71 7.74 23.83
N HIS A 102 14.93 7.79 23.29
CA HIS A 102 15.94 8.77 23.67
C HIS A 102 15.54 10.20 23.28
N GLU A 103 14.95 10.36 22.09
CA GLU A 103 14.41 11.63 21.61
C GLU A 103 13.19 12.09 22.45
N ILE A 104 12.27 11.17 22.75
CA ILE A 104 11.10 11.45 23.62
C ILE A 104 11.53 11.86 25.04
N ASN A 105 12.57 11.22 25.58
CA ASN A 105 13.08 11.53 26.93
C ASN A 105 14.07 12.71 26.96
N GLY A 106 14.24 13.43 25.84
CA GLY A 106 15.09 14.62 25.77
C GLY A 106 16.56 14.34 26.11
N GLY A 107 17.06 13.15 25.80
CA GLY A 107 18.44 12.77 26.06
C GLY A 107 18.71 12.26 27.49
N LYS A 108 17.71 12.16 28.36
CA LYS A 108 17.88 11.61 29.72
C LYS A 108 17.59 10.12 29.74
N THR A 109 18.61 9.31 30.00
CA THR A 109 18.44 7.88 30.29
C THR A 109 17.88 7.72 31.71
N ILE A 110 16.71 7.08 31.82
CA ILE A 110 16.18 6.63 33.11
C ILE A 110 16.91 5.32 33.42
N ASP A 111 17.77 5.35 34.42
CA ASP A 111 18.37 4.14 34.97
C ASP A 111 17.30 3.42 35.81
N VAL A 112 16.96 2.19 35.41
CA VAL A 112 15.95 1.35 36.08
C VAL A 112 16.64 0.20 36.82
N THR A 113 17.95 0.33 37.11
CA THR A 113 18.61 -0.63 37.99
C THR A 113 17.92 -0.53 39.36
N PRO A 114 17.27 -1.61 39.85
CA PRO A 114 16.63 -1.57 41.16
C PRO A 114 17.69 -1.30 42.22
N ASP A 115 17.46 -0.30 43.07
CA ASP A 115 18.30 -0.06 44.24
C ASP A 115 18.30 -1.33 45.08
N SER A 116 19.49 -1.88 45.33
CA SER A 116 19.70 -3.14 46.06
C SER A 116 19.27 -3.09 47.53
N GLU A 117 18.66 -2.00 47.97
CA GLU A 117 18.28 -1.76 49.37
C GLU A 117 16.85 -2.25 49.71
N ASP A 118 16.00 -2.52 48.71
CA ASP A 118 14.59 -2.92 48.93
C ASP A 118 14.29 -4.38 48.56
N VAL A 119 15.31 -5.25 48.54
CA VAL A 119 15.07 -6.70 48.41
C VAL A 119 14.84 -7.26 49.81
N ASP A 120 13.58 -7.25 50.25
CA ASP A 120 13.15 -7.99 51.45
C ASP A 120 13.44 -9.48 51.21
N TYR A 121 14.58 -9.94 51.73
CA TYR A 121 14.86 -11.37 51.84
C TYR A 121 13.86 -11.94 52.83
N LEU A 122 12.87 -12.68 52.34
CA LEU A 122 12.07 -13.57 53.16
C LEU A 122 13.02 -14.64 53.70
N GLU A 123 13.46 -14.46 54.94
CA GLU A 123 14.13 -15.47 55.74
C GLU A 123 13.13 -16.62 55.92
N TYR A 124 13.39 -17.76 55.28
CA TYR A 124 12.63 -18.97 55.52
C TYR A 124 13.14 -19.57 56.82
N ASP A 125 12.31 -19.60 57.87
CA ASP A 125 12.60 -20.35 59.08
C ASP A 125 12.71 -21.84 58.69
N GLU A 126 13.88 -22.44 58.88
CA GLU A 126 14.20 -23.84 58.52
C GLU A 126 13.43 -24.89 59.36
N ASP A 127 12.55 -24.48 60.26
CA ASP A 127 11.87 -25.35 61.23
C ASP A 127 10.58 -26.01 60.68
N ASP A 128 10.11 -25.66 59.48
CA ASP A 128 8.90 -26.25 58.85
C ASP A 128 9.17 -27.47 57.95
N LEU A 129 10.38 -28.05 58.02
CA LEU A 129 10.78 -29.24 57.26
C LEU A 129 10.83 -30.51 58.10
N ASP A 130 9.85 -30.75 58.97
CA ASP A 130 9.61 -32.09 59.53
C ASP A 130 8.14 -32.28 59.96
N GLU A 131 7.31 -32.82 59.05
CA GLU A 131 6.21 -33.77 59.37
C GLU A 131 5.71 -34.55 58.14
#